data_AF-A0AAD7U8A1-F1
#
_entry.id   AF-A0AAD7U8A1-F1
#
_cell.length_a   1.000
_cell.length_b   1.000
_cell.length_c   1.000
_cell.angle_alpha   90.00
_cell.angle_beta   90.00
_cell.angle_gamma   90.00
#
_symmetry.space_group_name_H-M   'P 1'
#
loop_
_entity.id
_entity.type
_entity.pdbx_description
1 polymer ?
#
loop_
_entity_poly.entity_id
_entity_poly.type
_entity_poly.pdbx_seq_one_letter_code
_entity_poly.pdbx_strand_id
1 'polypeptide(L)'
;MWRIHGVDYDLRGLSRVHPGGSVAIDLVQGMDATDLFEQFHVRNEKHRALLSKYSVTQRAAAPVSAFHDDVKAMVREHFGTTSHKASPAHRWQMVVLCLAYASCWVGWWRGSIFVGGFCLPVVAWLVMTNASHDASHFAFSTTPLLNEAWLLAASPLLYSCASWYVQHCVSHHLHTNDPDNDADLQHHPFAKWHAKVDRRTTPAKNLAWHATAYLVATLNMSLVHPWKFVVVPLAKTILLGHPPFDDQTTKHHEAAFFRAADLVHRSGFFAKRPHRLVFALAAWVASLLFLVTPHLRFDLPRALALSLLPYALTSLVFMLVTQISHRRPASTMRRNPTFGAS
;
A
#
# COMPACT_ATOMS: atom_id res chain seq x y z
N MET A 1 8.69 -6.94 -21.08
CA MET A 1 10.10 -6.61 -20.83
C MET A 1 10.15 -5.85 -19.52
N TRP A 2 11.21 -6.04 -18.72
CA TRP A 2 11.42 -5.39 -17.43
C TRP A 2 12.82 -4.83 -17.42
N ARG A 3 13.03 -3.63 -16.90
CA ARG A 3 14.37 -3.01 -16.84
C ARG A 3 14.86 -2.95 -15.40
N ILE A 4 16.07 -3.43 -15.15
CA ILE A 4 16.75 -3.35 -13.84
C ILE A 4 18.20 -2.97 -14.10
N HIS A 5 18.67 -1.88 -13.51
CA HIS A 5 19.99 -1.27 -13.73
C HIS A 5 20.30 -1.02 -15.20
N GLY A 6 19.28 -0.59 -15.97
CA GLY A 6 19.41 -0.35 -17.41
C GLY A 6 19.63 -1.60 -18.26
N VAL A 7 19.43 -2.80 -17.71
CA VAL A 7 19.43 -4.08 -18.44
C VAL A 7 18.00 -4.54 -18.59
N ASP A 8 17.63 -5.01 -19.78
CA ASP A 8 16.29 -5.51 -20.06
C ASP A 8 16.22 -7.03 -19.87
N TYR A 9 15.11 -7.48 -19.28
CA TYR A 9 14.84 -8.86 -18.93
C TYR A 9 13.48 -9.33 -19.45
N ASP A 10 13.38 -10.62 -19.77
CA ASP A 10 12.11 -11.31 -19.99
C ASP A 10 11.72 -12.16 -18.78
N LEU A 11 10.97 -11.54 -17.86
CA LEU A 11 10.53 -12.18 -16.62
C LEU A 11 9.19 -12.91 -16.75
N ARG A 12 8.66 -13.16 -17.96
CA ARG A 12 7.37 -13.85 -18.15
C ARG A 12 7.34 -15.23 -17.51
N GLY A 13 8.44 -15.98 -17.65
CA GLY A 13 8.61 -17.29 -17.00
C GLY A 13 8.72 -17.16 -15.49
N LEU A 14 9.55 -16.22 -15.01
CA LEU A 14 9.79 -15.99 -13.59
C LEU A 14 8.52 -15.54 -12.84
N SER A 15 7.68 -14.70 -13.45
CA SER A 15 6.41 -14.20 -12.87
C SER A 15 5.50 -15.33 -12.36
N ARG A 16 5.55 -16.50 -12.99
CA ARG A 16 4.70 -17.65 -12.63
C ARG A 16 5.17 -18.39 -11.37
N VAL A 17 6.46 -18.30 -11.07
CA VAL A 17 7.13 -19.08 -10.00
C VAL A 17 7.83 -18.20 -8.97
N HIS A 18 7.72 -16.88 -9.11
CA HIS A 18 8.38 -15.93 -8.24
C HIS A 18 7.92 -16.12 -6.78
N PRO A 19 8.84 -16.24 -5.81
CA PRO A 19 8.47 -16.48 -4.41
C PRO A 19 7.58 -15.40 -3.80
N GLY A 20 7.74 -14.13 -4.22
CA GLY A 20 6.87 -13.03 -3.83
C GLY A 20 5.52 -12.99 -4.57
N GLY A 21 5.24 -13.98 -5.44
CA GLY A 21 4.05 -13.98 -6.28
C GLY A 21 4.20 -13.18 -7.56
N SER A 22 3.20 -13.33 -8.44
CA SER A 22 3.23 -12.70 -9.77
C SER A 22 2.98 -11.19 -9.71
N VAL A 23 2.24 -10.69 -8.69
CA VAL A 23 1.96 -9.25 -8.52
C VAL A 23 3.25 -8.43 -8.54
N ALA A 24 4.28 -8.89 -7.81
CA ALA A 24 5.56 -8.21 -7.68
C ALA A 24 6.27 -7.98 -9.02
N ILE A 25 6.01 -8.82 -10.02
CA ILE A 25 6.59 -8.71 -11.36
C ILE A 25 5.60 -8.08 -12.34
N ASP A 26 4.33 -8.48 -12.29
CA ASP A 26 3.31 -8.05 -13.25
C ASP A 26 3.02 -6.54 -13.18
N LEU A 27 3.02 -5.95 -11.98
CA LEU A 27 2.73 -4.52 -11.80
C LEU A 27 3.80 -3.60 -12.41
N VAL A 28 5.04 -4.07 -12.48
CA VAL A 28 6.20 -3.28 -12.96
C VAL A 28 6.62 -3.68 -14.38
N GLN A 29 5.76 -4.42 -15.08
CA GLN A 29 6.01 -4.80 -16.45
C GLN A 29 6.12 -3.56 -17.33
N GLY A 30 7.18 -3.49 -18.15
CA GLY A 30 7.43 -2.36 -19.03
C GLY A 30 7.99 -1.11 -18.34
N MET A 31 8.41 -1.22 -17.08
CA MET A 31 9.01 -0.13 -16.31
C MET A 31 10.48 -0.43 -15.98
N ASP A 32 11.22 0.61 -15.61
CA ASP A 32 12.44 0.45 -14.81
C ASP A 32 12.05 0.14 -13.36
N ALA A 33 12.30 -1.11 -12.96
CA ALA A 33 11.97 -1.67 -11.66
C ALA A 33 13.19 -1.71 -10.73
N THR A 34 14.26 -0.97 -11.05
CA THR A 34 15.51 -0.96 -10.28
C THR A 34 15.27 -0.72 -8.80
N ASP A 35 14.60 0.38 -8.45
CA ASP A 35 14.44 0.77 -7.04
C ASP A 35 13.58 -0.24 -6.26
N LEU A 36 12.51 -0.76 -6.88
CA LEU A 36 11.68 -1.82 -6.27
C LEU A 36 12.48 -3.11 -6.09
N PHE A 37 13.24 -3.51 -7.09
CA PHE A 37 14.08 -4.70 -7.00
C PHE A 37 15.10 -4.57 -5.87
N GLU A 38 15.75 -3.42 -5.77
CA GLU A 38 16.77 -3.14 -4.76
C GLU A 38 16.20 -3.05 -3.34
N GLN A 39 14.97 -2.53 -3.17
CA GLN A 39 14.26 -2.45 -1.90
C GLN A 39 13.97 -3.83 -1.28
N PHE A 40 13.52 -4.80 -2.09
CA PHE A 40 13.13 -6.12 -1.57
C PHE A 40 14.32 -7.08 -1.39
N HIS A 41 15.43 -6.86 -2.10
CA HIS A 41 16.53 -7.83 -2.17
C HIS A 41 17.82 -7.35 -1.50
N VAL A 42 17.73 -7.04 -0.21
CA VAL A 42 18.86 -6.50 0.57
C VAL A 42 19.79 -7.58 1.15
N ARG A 43 19.27 -8.78 1.42
CA ARG A 43 19.94 -9.76 2.31
C ARG A 43 21.10 -10.54 1.69
N ASN A 44 21.04 -10.88 0.41
CA ASN A 44 22.05 -11.71 -0.28
C ASN A 44 21.95 -11.54 -1.80
N GLU A 45 22.92 -12.05 -2.56
CA GLU A 45 23.00 -11.87 -4.03
C GLU A 45 22.33 -12.97 -4.88
N LYS A 46 21.62 -13.94 -4.27
CA LYS A 46 21.01 -15.07 -5.03
C LYS A 46 20.03 -14.60 -6.10
N HIS A 47 19.31 -13.53 -5.81
CA HIS A 47 18.35 -12.89 -6.70
C HIS A 47 19.02 -12.38 -7.99
N ARG A 48 20.24 -11.81 -7.93
CA ARG A 48 20.99 -11.36 -9.12
C ARG A 48 21.44 -12.52 -10.00
N ALA A 49 21.93 -13.61 -9.39
CA ALA A 49 22.34 -14.81 -10.11
C ALA A 49 21.16 -15.52 -10.79
N LEU A 50 19.96 -15.44 -10.22
CA LEU A 50 18.74 -15.91 -10.88
C LEU A 50 18.33 -14.96 -12.00
N LEU A 51 18.39 -13.65 -11.77
CA LEU A 51 17.95 -12.62 -12.70
C LEU A 51 18.75 -12.65 -14.02
N SER A 52 20.06 -12.91 -13.95
CA SER A 52 20.94 -12.95 -15.14
C SER A 52 20.50 -13.95 -16.21
N LYS A 53 19.80 -15.03 -15.82
CA LYS A 53 19.25 -16.05 -16.75
C LYS A 53 18.15 -15.52 -17.66
N TYR A 54 17.54 -14.40 -17.30
CA TYR A 54 16.42 -13.79 -18.03
C TYR A 54 16.84 -12.54 -18.82
N SER A 55 18.13 -12.19 -18.82
CA SER A 55 18.64 -11.01 -19.52
C SER A 55 18.45 -11.16 -21.02
N VAL A 56 17.91 -10.12 -21.64
CA VAL A 56 17.74 -10.01 -23.09
C VAL A 56 18.81 -9.09 -23.69
N THR A 57 19.30 -8.12 -22.91
CA THR A 57 20.32 -7.17 -23.34
C THR A 57 21.71 -7.60 -22.88
N GLN A 58 22.66 -7.72 -23.81
CA GLN A 58 24.07 -7.92 -23.47
C GLN A 58 24.73 -6.59 -23.07
N ARG A 59 24.35 -6.04 -21.91
CA ARG A 59 24.95 -4.85 -21.31
C ARG A 59 25.25 -5.09 -19.84
N ALA A 60 26.33 -4.49 -19.36
CA ALA A 60 26.58 -4.42 -17.92
C ALA A 60 25.47 -3.60 -17.22
N ALA A 61 25.07 -4.08 -16.05
CA ALA A 61 24.22 -3.33 -15.13
C ALA A 61 24.89 -2.01 -14.73
N ALA A 62 24.11 -0.92 -14.69
CA ALA A 62 24.56 0.33 -14.11
C ALA A 62 24.97 0.14 -12.64
N PRO A 63 25.98 0.88 -12.15
CA PRO A 63 26.38 0.80 -10.74
C PRO A 63 25.27 1.32 -9.82
N VAL A 64 25.13 0.67 -8.67
CA VAL A 64 24.24 1.09 -7.59
C VAL A 64 24.86 2.28 -6.84
N SER A 65 24.04 3.08 -6.16
CA SER A 65 24.53 4.13 -5.27
C SER A 65 25.44 3.54 -4.17
N ALA A 66 26.65 4.08 -4.02
CA ALA A 66 27.60 3.64 -2.98
C ALA A 66 26.98 3.70 -1.57
N PHE A 67 26.17 4.74 -1.30
CA PHE A 67 25.43 4.85 -0.04
C PHE A 67 24.46 3.69 0.17
N HIS A 68 23.78 3.22 -0.88
CA HIS A 68 22.85 2.11 -0.78
C HIS A 68 23.57 0.78 -0.53
N ASP A 69 24.76 0.59 -1.11
CA ASP A 69 25.59 -0.59 -0.83
C ASP A 69 26.11 -0.59 0.61
N ASP A 70 26.52 0.57 1.15
CA ASP A 70 26.90 0.73 2.56
C ASP A 70 25.72 0.35 3.48
N VAL A 71 24.50 0.83 3.18
CA VAL A 71 23.30 0.48 3.94
C VAL A 71 23.03 -1.03 3.89
N LYS A 72 23.18 -1.66 2.73
CA LYS A 72 23.04 -3.12 2.61
C LYS A 72 24.08 -3.87 3.43
N ALA A 73 25.32 -3.41 3.45
CA ALA A 73 26.37 -3.99 4.26
C ALA A 73 26.02 -3.92 5.75
N MET A 74 25.58 -2.75 6.24
CA MET A 74 25.13 -2.56 7.62
C MET A 74 23.94 -3.47 7.98
N VAL A 75 22.95 -3.59 7.09
CA VAL A 75 21.79 -4.49 7.28
C VAL A 75 22.24 -5.94 7.37
N ARG A 76 23.15 -6.38 6.50
CA ARG A 76 23.68 -7.77 6.51
C ARG A 76 24.50 -8.06 7.75
N GLU A 77 25.32 -7.10 8.20
CA GLU A 77 26.10 -7.22 9.43
C GLU A 77 25.17 -7.30 10.66
N HIS A 78 24.20 -6.39 10.77
CA HIS A 78 23.28 -6.33 11.90
C HIS A 78 22.43 -7.61 12.05
N PHE A 79 21.89 -8.11 10.94
CA PHE A 79 20.98 -9.25 10.96
C PHE A 79 21.68 -10.61 10.83
N GLY A 80 22.87 -10.63 10.23
CA GLY A 80 23.68 -11.83 10.01
C GLY A 80 22.89 -12.96 9.33
N THR A 81 22.94 -14.16 9.92
CA THR A 81 22.20 -15.35 9.46
C THR A 81 20.92 -15.61 10.26
N THR A 82 20.55 -14.71 11.17
CA THR A 82 19.42 -14.91 12.09
C THR A 82 18.11 -14.98 11.32
N SER A 83 17.21 -15.86 11.74
CA SER A 83 15.85 -15.91 11.18
C SER A 83 15.00 -14.81 11.81
N HIS A 84 14.50 -13.90 10.98
CA HIS A 84 13.56 -12.84 11.39
C HIS A 84 12.09 -13.21 11.16
N LYS A 85 11.81 -14.52 11.06
CA LYS A 85 10.44 -15.03 10.97
C LYS A 85 9.70 -14.83 12.29
N ALA A 86 8.38 -14.70 12.21
CA ALA A 86 7.50 -14.63 13.37
C ALA A 86 7.79 -15.75 14.39
N SER A 87 8.05 -15.36 15.64
CA SER A 87 8.24 -16.28 16.75
C SER A 87 6.95 -17.07 17.04
N PRO A 88 7.02 -18.23 17.72
CA PRO A 88 5.82 -18.93 18.17
C PRO A 88 4.88 -18.06 19.00
N ALA A 89 5.43 -17.19 19.85
CA ALA A 89 4.66 -16.23 20.64
C ALA A 89 3.92 -15.22 19.75
N HIS A 90 4.59 -14.66 18.74
CA HIS A 90 3.96 -13.74 17.79
C HIS A 90 2.83 -14.43 17.00
N ARG A 91 3.02 -15.68 16.58
CA ARG A 91 1.95 -16.46 15.93
C ARG A 91 0.74 -16.65 16.85
N TRP A 92 0.96 -16.93 18.13
CA TRP A 92 -0.14 -17.02 19.10
C TRP A 92 -0.84 -15.67 19.33
N GLN A 93 -0.10 -14.57 19.41
CA GLN A 93 -0.67 -13.22 19.47
C GLN A 93 -1.57 -12.95 18.26
N MET A 94 -1.14 -13.36 17.07
CA MET A 94 -1.95 -13.22 15.86
C MET A 94 -3.22 -14.06 15.90
N VAL A 95 -3.19 -15.29 16.43
CA VAL A 95 -4.41 -16.10 16.62
C VAL A 95 -5.37 -15.41 17.57
N VAL A 96 -4.90 -14.94 18.73
CA VAL A 96 -5.72 -14.19 19.70
C VAL A 96 -6.32 -12.95 19.06
N LEU A 97 -5.52 -12.22 18.27
CA LEU A 97 -5.96 -11.01 17.59
C LEU A 97 -7.04 -11.32 16.53
N CYS A 98 -6.91 -12.42 15.78
CA CYS A 98 -7.94 -12.86 14.83
C CYS A 98 -9.25 -13.25 15.53
N LEU A 99 -9.17 -13.93 16.68
CA LEU A 99 -10.34 -14.27 17.49
C LEU A 99 -11.01 -13.02 18.07
N ALA A 100 -10.22 -12.05 18.53
CA ALA A 100 -10.73 -10.75 18.98
C ALA A 100 -11.39 -10.00 17.82
N TYR A 101 -10.82 -10.05 16.62
CA TYR A 101 -11.37 -9.41 15.44
C TYR A 101 -12.72 -10.03 15.05
N ALA A 102 -12.82 -11.36 15.00
CA ALA A 102 -14.07 -12.07 14.78
C ALA A 102 -15.12 -11.73 15.85
N SER A 103 -14.70 -11.66 17.12
CA SER A 103 -15.58 -11.27 18.23
C SER A 103 -16.09 -9.83 18.08
N CYS A 104 -15.25 -8.91 17.60
CA CYS A 104 -15.64 -7.53 17.33
C CYS A 104 -16.68 -7.45 16.21
N TRP A 105 -16.53 -8.26 15.16
CA TRP A 105 -17.54 -8.38 14.09
C TRP A 105 -18.88 -8.91 14.61
N VAL A 106 -18.87 -9.90 15.50
CA VAL A 106 -20.09 -10.37 16.17
C VAL A 106 -20.72 -9.25 17.00
N GLY A 107 -19.92 -8.47 17.72
CA GLY A 107 -20.41 -7.32 18.49
C GLY A 107 -21.03 -6.23 17.61
N TRP A 108 -20.39 -5.90 16.48
CA TRP A 108 -20.93 -5.00 15.46
C TRP A 108 -22.26 -5.54 14.90
N TRP A 109 -22.31 -6.83 14.54
CA TRP A 109 -23.53 -7.48 14.05
C TRP A 109 -24.68 -7.48 15.07
N ARG A 110 -24.36 -7.49 16.38
CA ARG A 110 -25.34 -7.41 17.47
C ARG A 110 -25.73 -5.97 17.84
N GLY A 111 -25.15 -4.96 17.19
CA GLY A 111 -25.47 -3.56 17.44
C GLY A 111 -24.74 -2.93 18.63
N SER A 112 -23.68 -3.58 19.14
CA SER A 112 -22.90 -3.05 20.26
C SER A 112 -22.04 -1.88 19.81
N ILE A 113 -22.35 -0.67 20.27
CA ILE A 113 -21.57 0.54 19.96
C ILE A 113 -20.16 0.43 20.55
N PHE A 114 -20.01 -0.13 21.76
CA PHE A 114 -18.68 -0.28 22.36
C PHE A 114 -17.82 -1.26 21.55
N VAL A 115 -18.31 -2.48 21.33
CA VAL A 115 -17.51 -3.52 20.66
C VAL A 115 -17.38 -3.23 19.17
N GLY A 116 -18.48 -2.96 18.47
CA GLY A 116 -18.50 -2.74 17.03
C GLY A 116 -18.09 -1.34 16.59
N GLY A 117 -18.32 -0.34 17.44
CA GLY A 117 -17.97 1.05 17.16
C GLY A 117 -16.55 1.41 17.59
N PHE A 118 -16.12 1.01 18.80
CA PHE A 118 -14.82 1.42 19.36
C PHE A 118 -13.74 0.32 19.31
N CYS A 119 -14.05 -0.93 19.66
CA CYS A 119 -13.04 -2.00 19.67
C CYS A 119 -12.69 -2.49 18.26
N LEU A 120 -13.69 -2.71 17.41
CA LEU A 120 -13.52 -3.17 16.04
C LEU A 120 -12.47 -2.37 15.24
N PRO A 121 -12.51 -1.03 15.15
CA PRO A 121 -11.54 -0.28 14.35
C PRO A 121 -10.09 -0.41 14.85
N VAL A 122 -9.88 -0.48 16.17
CA VAL A 122 -8.55 -0.65 16.77
C VAL A 122 -8.02 -2.06 16.49
N VAL A 123 -8.85 -3.09 16.70
CA VAL A 123 -8.47 -4.48 16.42
C VAL A 123 -8.26 -4.70 14.92
N ALA A 124 -9.08 -4.12 14.06
CA ALA A 124 -8.92 -4.16 12.60
C ALA A 124 -7.57 -3.56 12.18
N TRP A 125 -7.20 -2.42 12.75
CA TRP A 125 -5.92 -1.79 12.49
C TRP A 125 -4.74 -2.69 12.92
N LEU A 126 -4.84 -3.33 14.10
CA LEU A 126 -3.81 -4.26 14.57
C LEU A 126 -3.67 -5.49 13.65
N VAL A 127 -4.79 -6.06 13.17
CA VAL A 127 -4.76 -7.17 12.20
C VAL A 127 -4.11 -6.71 10.90
N MET A 128 -4.52 -5.54 10.40
CA MET A 128 -3.96 -5.00 9.16
C MET A 128 -2.46 -4.75 9.28
N THR A 129 -1.97 -4.07 10.32
CA THR A 129 -0.55 -3.72 10.41
C THR A 129 0.37 -4.93 10.61
N ASN A 130 -0.13 -6.02 11.23
CA ASN A 130 0.69 -7.21 11.50
C ASN A 130 0.48 -8.36 10.51
N ALA A 131 -0.55 -8.31 9.65
CA ALA A 131 -0.83 -9.35 8.66
C ALA A 131 -1.04 -8.77 7.27
N SER A 132 -2.10 -8.00 7.04
CA SER A 132 -2.47 -7.54 5.69
C SER A 132 -1.42 -6.61 5.07
N HIS A 133 -0.80 -5.75 5.86
CA HIS A 133 0.32 -4.89 5.45
C HIS A 133 1.51 -5.74 5.00
N ASP A 134 1.97 -6.67 5.84
CA ASP A 134 3.12 -7.51 5.53
C ASP A 134 2.83 -8.48 4.37
N ALA A 135 1.58 -8.94 4.26
CA ALA A 135 1.10 -9.71 3.12
C ALA A 135 1.14 -8.89 1.81
N SER A 136 0.84 -7.58 1.87
CA SER A 136 0.99 -6.69 0.72
C SER A 136 2.46 -6.50 0.29
N HIS A 137 3.41 -6.73 1.19
CA HIS A 137 4.85 -6.79 0.92
C HIS A 137 5.36 -8.19 0.61
N PHE A 138 4.45 -9.15 0.39
CA PHE A 138 4.77 -10.54 0.09
C PHE A 138 5.57 -11.25 1.19
N ALA A 139 5.53 -10.74 2.43
CA ALA A 139 6.37 -11.16 3.55
C ALA A 139 5.62 -12.03 4.59
N PHE A 140 4.30 -12.13 4.49
CA PHE A 140 3.49 -12.88 5.48
C PHE A 140 3.58 -14.40 5.30
N SER A 141 3.53 -14.90 4.06
CA SER A 141 3.58 -16.33 3.72
C SER A 141 4.48 -16.59 2.53
N THR A 142 5.07 -17.79 2.48
CA THR A 142 5.75 -18.29 1.27
C THR A 142 4.76 -18.73 0.18
N THR A 143 3.46 -18.75 0.48
CA THR A 143 2.40 -19.05 -0.50
C THR A 143 1.80 -17.74 -1.01
N PRO A 144 2.01 -17.37 -2.29
CA PRO A 144 1.54 -16.09 -2.83
C PRO A 144 0.04 -15.86 -2.68
N LEU A 145 -0.77 -16.90 -2.88
CA LEU A 145 -2.22 -16.79 -2.74
C LEU A 145 -2.64 -16.45 -1.31
N LEU A 146 -1.93 -16.95 -0.29
CA LEU A 146 -2.22 -16.59 1.10
C LEU A 146 -1.90 -15.13 1.37
N ASN A 147 -0.81 -14.60 0.80
CA ASN A 147 -0.52 -13.17 0.87
C ASN A 147 -1.66 -12.36 0.24
N GLU A 148 -2.04 -12.69 -0.99
CA GLU A 148 -3.13 -11.98 -1.69
C GLU A 148 -4.47 -12.05 -0.93
N ALA A 149 -4.79 -13.20 -0.33
CA ALA A 149 -6.02 -13.36 0.47
C ALA A 149 -6.01 -12.52 1.75
N TRP A 150 -4.85 -12.36 2.41
CA TRP A 150 -4.73 -11.57 3.64
C TRP A 150 -4.99 -10.07 3.43
N LEU A 151 -4.89 -9.55 2.20
CA LEU A 151 -5.28 -8.17 1.92
C LEU A 151 -6.79 -7.93 2.14
N LEU A 152 -7.63 -8.97 2.06
CA LEU A 152 -9.07 -8.86 2.33
C LEU A 152 -9.35 -8.49 3.78
N ALA A 153 -8.48 -8.88 4.73
CA ALA A 153 -8.70 -8.62 6.14
C ALA A 153 -8.59 -7.12 6.52
N ALA A 154 -8.09 -6.28 5.60
CA ALA A 154 -8.09 -4.83 5.76
C ALA A 154 -9.41 -4.18 5.30
N SER A 155 -10.21 -4.87 4.49
CA SER A 155 -11.54 -4.41 4.09
C SER A 155 -12.57 -4.80 5.16
N PRO A 156 -13.60 -3.98 5.43
CA PRO A 156 -13.97 -2.75 4.72
C PRO A 156 -13.39 -1.45 5.30
N LEU A 157 -12.56 -1.54 6.34
CA LEU A 157 -12.26 -0.38 7.19
C LEU A 157 -11.00 0.39 6.81
N LEU A 158 -10.17 -0.09 5.90
CA LEU A 158 -8.83 0.48 5.67
C LEU A 158 -8.57 0.80 4.19
N TYR A 159 -8.56 -0.19 3.32
CA TYR A 159 -8.18 0.02 1.92
C TYR A 159 -8.83 -0.93 0.91
N SER A 160 -8.72 -0.56 -0.37
CA SER A 160 -8.92 -1.45 -1.52
C SER A 160 -7.60 -2.12 -1.90
N CYS A 161 -7.62 -3.44 -2.04
CA CYS A 161 -6.41 -4.24 -2.29
C CYS A 161 -5.67 -3.80 -3.57
N ALA A 162 -6.42 -3.48 -4.63
CA ALA A 162 -5.84 -3.09 -5.91
C ALA A 162 -5.16 -1.70 -5.84
N SER A 163 -5.81 -0.72 -5.20
CA SER A 163 -5.21 0.60 -5.05
C SER A 163 -4.03 0.56 -4.07
N TRP A 164 -4.11 -0.26 -3.01
CA TRP A 164 -3.05 -0.41 -2.01
C TRP A 164 -1.73 -0.87 -2.62
N TYR A 165 -1.73 -1.90 -3.47
CA TYR A 165 -0.50 -2.35 -4.13
C TYR A 165 0.18 -1.24 -4.94
N VAL A 166 -0.59 -0.42 -5.65
CA VAL A 166 0.00 0.59 -6.53
C VAL A 166 0.38 1.87 -5.76
N GLN A 167 -0.50 2.34 -4.87
CA GLN A 167 -0.25 3.56 -4.10
C GLN A 167 0.79 3.32 -3.00
N HIS A 168 0.59 2.31 -2.17
CA HIS A 168 1.47 2.02 -1.04
C HIS A 168 2.75 1.34 -1.51
N CYS A 169 2.65 0.14 -2.09
CA CYS A 169 3.83 -0.69 -2.34
C CYS A 169 4.67 -0.19 -3.53
N VAL A 170 4.06 0.33 -4.60
CA VAL A 170 4.79 0.78 -5.79
C VAL A 170 5.17 2.27 -5.75
N SER A 171 4.36 3.15 -5.16
CA SER A 171 4.65 4.60 -5.13
C SER A 171 5.19 5.07 -3.79
N HIS A 172 4.43 4.94 -2.70
CA HIS A 172 4.82 5.47 -1.38
C HIS A 172 6.13 4.89 -0.87
N HIS A 173 6.32 3.57 -0.96
CA HIS A 173 7.56 2.93 -0.49
C HIS A 173 8.81 3.30 -1.29
N LEU A 174 8.68 3.66 -2.57
CA LEU A 174 9.78 4.19 -3.37
C LEU A 174 10.05 5.68 -3.11
N HIS A 175 8.99 6.44 -2.95
CA HIS A 175 9.02 7.90 -2.92
C HIS A 175 8.55 8.45 -1.59
N THR A 176 8.87 7.77 -0.49
CA THR A 176 8.27 8.02 0.82
C THR A 176 8.41 9.48 1.24
N ASN A 177 7.29 10.17 1.39
CA ASN A 177 7.21 11.58 1.72
C ASN A 177 7.82 12.56 0.69
N ASP A 178 8.00 12.12 -0.54
CA ASP A 178 8.32 12.99 -1.66
C ASP A 178 7.02 13.69 -2.13
N PRO A 179 6.92 15.04 -2.02
CA PRO A 179 5.70 15.74 -2.40
C PRO A 179 5.31 15.57 -3.88
N ASP A 180 6.29 15.30 -4.75
CA ASP A 180 6.10 15.26 -6.20
C ASP A 180 5.85 13.83 -6.71
N ASN A 181 6.31 12.81 -5.96
CA ASN A 181 6.30 11.41 -6.42
C ASN A 181 5.56 10.44 -5.49
N ASP A 182 5.29 10.81 -4.24
CA ASP A 182 4.48 10.01 -3.31
C ASP A 182 2.99 10.19 -3.61
N ALA A 183 2.35 9.15 -4.14
CA ALA A 183 0.92 9.19 -4.40
C ALA A 183 0.16 9.53 -3.10
N ASP A 184 0.53 9.00 -1.94
CA ASP A 184 -0.23 9.15 -0.70
C ASP A 184 -0.37 10.61 -0.27
N LEU A 185 0.62 11.47 -0.56
CA LEU A 185 0.59 12.90 -0.24
C LEU A 185 -0.29 13.73 -1.19
N GLN A 186 -0.56 13.24 -2.40
CA GLN A 186 -1.17 14.04 -3.48
C GLN A 186 -2.71 14.10 -3.43
N HIS A 187 -3.36 13.36 -2.54
CA HIS A 187 -4.83 13.25 -2.50
C HIS A 187 -5.54 14.37 -1.72
N HIS A 188 -4.80 15.23 -1.00
CA HIS A 188 -5.40 16.22 -0.10
C HIS A 188 -4.79 17.62 -0.22
N PRO A 189 -5.34 18.50 -1.08
CA PRO A 189 -4.80 19.81 -1.37
C PRO A 189 -5.08 20.85 -0.26
N PHE A 190 -5.55 20.45 0.91
CA PHE A 190 -5.84 21.38 2.02
C PHE A 190 -4.87 21.21 3.20
N ALA A 191 -4.32 20.01 3.40
CA ALA A 191 -3.31 19.74 4.42
C ALA A 191 -1.93 20.20 3.94
N LYS A 192 -1.10 20.71 4.85
CA LYS A 192 0.32 20.97 4.61
C LYS A 192 1.12 19.76 5.08
N TRP A 193 1.46 18.89 4.13
CA TRP A 193 2.21 17.65 4.35
C TRP A 193 3.73 17.85 4.46
N HIS A 194 4.25 18.88 3.79
CA HIS A 194 5.68 19.13 3.71
C HIS A 194 5.99 20.63 3.80
N ALA A 195 7.18 20.98 4.30
CA ALA A 195 7.61 22.37 4.44
C ALA A 195 7.64 23.12 3.09
N LYS A 196 7.97 22.41 2.01
CA LYS A 196 7.98 22.92 0.61
C LYS A 196 6.58 23.29 0.09
N VAL A 197 5.51 22.78 0.70
CA VAL A 197 4.15 23.16 0.30
C VAL A 197 3.87 24.54 0.87
N ASP A 198 3.83 25.55 0.00
CA ASP A 198 3.55 26.95 0.37
C ASP A 198 2.06 27.12 0.73
N ARG A 199 1.73 26.74 1.97
CA ARG A 199 0.39 26.89 2.53
C ARG A 199 0.48 27.51 3.91
N ARG A 200 -0.07 28.71 4.06
CA ARG A 200 -0.22 29.39 5.36
C ARG A 200 -1.40 28.78 6.12
N THR A 201 -1.11 28.09 7.23
CA THR A 201 -2.11 27.50 8.11
C THR A 201 -1.60 27.51 9.55
N THR A 202 -2.51 27.63 10.53
CA THR A 202 -2.15 27.43 11.94
C THR A 202 -1.93 25.93 12.20
N PRO A 203 -1.15 25.55 13.24
CA PRO A 203 -0.96 24.14 13.59
C PRO A 203 -2.27 23.40 13.84
N ALA A 204 -3.22 24.03 14.56
CA ALA A 204 -4.52 23.44 14.84
C ALA A 204 -5.35 23.20 13.56
N LYS A 205 -5.39 24.19 12.66
CA LYS A 205 -6.07 24.06 11.36
C LYS A 205 -5.41 23.01 10.48
N ASN A 206 -4.07 22.91 10.50
CA ASN A 206 -3.36 21.88 9.75
C ASN A 206 -3.68 20.49 10.29
N LEU A 207 -3.71 20.31 11.61
CA LEU A 207 -4.07 19.04 12.24
C LEU A 207 -5.51 18.61 11.88
N ALA A 208 -6.45 19.54 11.88
CA ALA A 208 -7.82 19.27 11.43
C ALA A 208 -7.86 18.83 9.95
N TRP A 209 -7.05 19.43 9.09
CA TRP A 209 -6.92 18.98 7.70
C TRP A 209 -6.28 17.61 7.55
N HIS A 210 -5.31 17.25 8.39
CA HIS A 210 -4.75 15.89 8.39
C HIS A 210 -5.82 14.88 8.82
N ALA A 211 -6.55 15.15 9.91
CA ALA A 211 -7.61 14.26 10.37
C ALA A 211 -8.69 14.05 9.29
N THR A 212 -9.10 15.13 8.63
CA THR A 212 -10.06 15.08 7.51
C THR A 212 -9.48 14.31 6.33
N ALA A 213 -8.20 14.54 6.00
CA ALA A 213 -7.53 13.84 4.91
C ALA A 213 -7.53 12.32 5.13
N TYR A 214 -7.09 11.84 6.31
CA TYR A 214 -7.07 10.41 6.59
C TYR A 214 -8.47 9.79 6.60
N LEU A 215 -9.49 10.51 7.09
CA LEU A 215 -10.88 10.06 7.03
C LEU A 215 -11.37 9.90 5.60
N VAL A 216 -11.20 10.94 4.78
CA VAL A 216 -11.60 10.93 3.37
C VAL A 216 -10.81 9.87 2.59
N ALA A 217 -9.50 9.71 2.86
CA ALA A 217 -8.69 8.66 2.26
C ALA A 217 -9.24 7.27 2.60
N THR A 218 -9.50 6.98 3.88
CA THR A 218 -10.00 5.67 4.32
C THR A 218 -11.35 5.33 3.67
N LEU A 219 -12.28 6.29 3.64
CA LEU A 219 -13.58 6.14 2.97
C LEU A 219 -13.41 5.96 1.45
N ASN A 220 -12.58 6.79 0.82
CA ASN A 220 -12.33 6.70 -0.62
C ASN A 220 -11.70 5.37 -1.00
N MET A 221 -10.69 4.90 -0.25
CA MET A 221 -10.05 3.62 -0.53
C MET A 221 -11.01 2.45 -0.40
N SER A 222 -12.00 2.54 0.50
CA SER A 222 -12.96 1.45 0.75
C SER A 222 -14.18 1.49 -0.18
N LEU A 223 -14.58 2.68 -0.65
CA LEU A 223 -15.86 2.88 -1.37
C LEU A 223 -15.68 3.36 -2.81
N VAL A 224 -14.70 4.23 -3.07
CA VAL A 224 -14.52 4.93 -4.35
C VAL A 224 -13.40 4.29 -5.18
N HIS A 225 -12.31 3.87 -4.55
CA HIS A 225 -11.19 3.25 -5.25
C HIS A 225 -11.58 1.95 -5.95
N PRO A 226 -12.47 1.09 -5.44
CA PRO A 226 -12.94 -0.06 -6.22
C PRO A 226 -13.53 0.33 -7.58
N TRP A 227 -14.28 1.43 -7.67
CA TRP A 227 -14.73 1.94 -8.97
C TRP A 227 -13.54 2.27 -9.89
N LYS A 228 -12.57 3.03 -9.39
CA LYS A 228 -11.43 3.51 -10.19
C LYS A 228 -10.38 2.43 -10.51
N PHE A 229 -10.13 1.50 -9.59
CA PHE A 229 -9.04 0.50 -9.68
C PHE A 229 -9.54 -0.91 -10.02
N VAL A 230 -10.85 -1.14 -10.04
CA VAL A 230 -11.45 -2.43 -10.44
C VAL A 230 -12.35 -2.22 -11.66
N VAL A 231 -13.39 -1.40 -11.53
CA VAL A 231 -14.41 -1.26 -12.58
C VAL A 231 -13.87 -0.57 -13.82
N VAL A 232 -13.17 0.56 -13.68
CA VAL A 232 -12.60 1.29 -14.83
C VAL A 232 -11.58 0.43 -15.59
N PRO A 233 -10.57 -0.21 -14.96
CA PRO A 233 -9.66 -1.13 -15.64
C PRO A 233 -10.37 -2.30 -16.33
N LEU A 234 -11.41 -2.87 -15.70
CA LEU A 234 -12.20 -3.94 -16.29
C LEU A 234 -12.95 -3.46 -17.55
N ALA A 235 -13.61 -2.32 -17.47
CA ALA A 235 -14.32 -1.72 -18.60
C ALA A 235 -13.35 -1.39 -19.75
N LYS A 236 -12.20 -0.78 -19.46
CA LYS A 236 -11.15 -0.54 -20.46
C LYS A 236 -10.65 -1.84 -21.08
N THR A 237 -10.46 -2.90 -20.28
CA THR A 237 -10.05 -4.22 -20.79
C THR A 237 -11.08 -4.81 -21.75
N ILE A 238 -12.37 -4.74 -21.39
CA ILE A 238 -13.46 -5.29 -22.22
C ILE A 238 -13.62 -4.50 -23.51
N LEU A 239 -13.55 -3.17 -23.44
CA LEU A 239 -13.81 -2.28 -24.57
C LEU A 239 -12.60 -2.09 -25.50
N LEU A 240 -11.39 -2.07 -24.94
CA LEU A 240 -10.15 -1.68 -25.65
C LEU A 240 -9.08 -2.79 -25.65
N GLY A 241 -9.30 -3.90 -24.95
CA GLY A 241 -8.27 -4.91 -24.72
C GLY A 241 -7.19 -4.44 -23.73
N HIS A 242 -6.07 -5.17 -23.67
CA HIS A 242 -4.89 -4.76 -22.92
C HIS A 242 -3.88 -4.10 -23.86
N PRO A 243 -3.67 -2.77 -23.78
CA PRO A 243 -2.65 -2.13 -24.57
C PRO A 243 -1.26 -2.60 -24.13
N PRO A 244 -0.27 -2.64 -25.04
CA PRO A 244 1.12 -2.88 -24.66
C PRO A 244 1.60 -1.77 -23.71
N PHE A 245 2.49 -2.14 -22.78
CA PHE A 245 3.17 -1.14 -21.96
C PHE A 245 4.13 -0.32 -22.83
N ASP A 246 3.91 1.00 -22.87
CA ASP A 246 4.80 1.96 -23.52
C ASP A 246 5.62 2.75 -22.47
N ASP A 247 6.94 2.59 -22.54
CA ASP A 247 7.98 3.20 -21.70
C ASP A 247 7.97 4.74 -21.79
N GLN A 248 7.43 5.31 -22.88
CA GLN A 248 7.49 6.77 -23.12
C GLN A 248 6.38 7.58 -22.45
N THR A 249 5.34 6.93 -21.91
CA THR A 249 4.11 7.63 -21.47
C THR A 249 4.11 8.14 -20.03
N THR A 250 5.16 7.90 -19.24
CA THR A 250 5.23 8.37 -17.85
C THR A 250 5.72 9.81 -17.67
N LYS A 251 6.01 10.54 -18.76
CA LYS A 251 6.65 11.87 -18.71
C LYS A 251 5.74 13.09 -18.52
N HIS A 252 4.45 12.96 -18.23
CA HIS A 252 3.57 14.14 -18.13
C HIS A 252 2.76 14.27 -16.83
N HIS A 253 2.48 15.54 -16.55
CA HIS A 253 1.94 16.22 -15.35
C HIS A 253 0.60 15.72 -14.78
N GLU A 254 0.21 14.47 -15.01
CA GLU A 254 -0.90 13.86 -14.29
C GLU A 254 -0.47 13.53 -12.84
N ALA A 255 -1.36 13.71 -11.86
CA ALA A 255 -1.06 13.31 -10.49
C ALA A 255 -0.70 11.81 -10.45
N ALA A 256 0.28 11.42 -9.61
CA ALA A 256 0.77 10.03 -9.51
C ALA A 256 -0.37 9.01 -9.31
N PHE A 257 -1.44 9.46 -8.66
CA PHE A 257 -2.68 8.72 -8.46
C PHE A 257 -3.42 8.29 -9.75
N PHE A 258 -3.38 9.06 -10.83
CA PHE A 258 -4.05 8.68 -12.09
C PHE A 258 -3.25 7.65 -12.88
N ARG A 259 -1.92 7.77 -12.86
CA ARG A 259 -1.01 6.75 -13.39
C ARG A 259 -1.21 5.39 -12.70
N ALA A 260 -1.48 5.40 -11.40
CA ALA A 260 -1.63 4.20 -10.59
C ALA A 260 -2.79 3.28 -11.04
N ALA A 261 -3.95 3.84 -11.40
CA ALA A 261 -5.10 3.03 -11.84
C ALA A 261 -4.89 2.45 -13.23
N ASP A 262 -4.22 3.19 -14.12
CA ASP A 262 -3.91 2.72 -15.47
C ASP A 262 -2.91 1.55 -15.46
N LEU A 263 -2.01 1.54 -14.47
CA LEU A 263 -1.08 0.42 -14.23
C LEU A 263 -1.81 -0.91 -14.00
N VAL A 264 -2.95 -0.90 -13.30
CA VAL A 264 -3.77 -2.09 -13.06
C VAL A 264 -4.35 -2.65 -14.37
N HIS A 265 -4.80 -1.76 -15.28
CA HIS A 265 -5.29 -2.14 -16.60
C HIS A 265 -4.17 -2.71 -17.49
N ARG A 266 -3.05 -1.98 -17.63
CA ARG A 266 -1.93 -2.36 -18.51
C ARG A 266 -1.22 -3.64 -18.06
N SER A 267 -1.09 -3.87 -16.76
CA SER A 267 -0.47 -5.09 -16.21
C SER A 267 -1.31 -6.35 -16.40
N GLY A 268 -2.57 -6.21 -16.79
CA GLY A 268 -3.53 -7.31 -16.82
C GLY A 268 -3.75 -7.89 -15.42
N PHE A 269 -3.70 -7.05 -14.38
CA PHE A 269 -3.71 -7.46 -12.97
C PHE A 269 -4.81 -8.47 -12.65
N PHE A 270 -6.03 -8.22 -13.14
CA PHE A 270 -7.18 -9.11 -12.99
C PHE A 270 -7.24 -10.21 -14.06
N ALA A 271 -6.91 -9.90 -15.31
CA ALA A 271 -7.03 -10.86 -16.43
C ALA A 271 -6.06 -12.04 -16.28
N LYS A 272 -4.83 -11.78 -15.83
CA LYS A 272 -3.83 -12.82 -15.56
C LYS A 272 -4.22 -13.71 -14.37
N ARG A 273 -5.01 -13.19 -13.42
CA ARG A 273 -5.35 -13.83 -12.13
C ARG A 273 -6.79 -13.47 -11.70
N PRO A 274 -7.80 -14.19 -12.19
CA PRO A 274 -9.21 -13.83 -11.96
C PRO A 274 -9.66 -13.78 -10.50
N HIS A 275 -9.02 -14.54 -9.61
CA HIS A 275 -9.35 -14.52 -8.17
C HIS A 275 -9.14 -13.14 -7.54
N ARG A 276 -8.22 -12.31 -8.08
CA ARG A 276 -8.01 -10.93 -7.61
C ARG A 276 -9.23 -10.06 -7.85
N LEU A 277 -9.95 -10.28 -8.95
CA LEU A 277 -11.19 -9.58 -9.25
C LEU A 277 -12.26 -9.98 -8.24
N VAL A 278 -12.38 -11.28 -7.97
CA VAL A 278 -13.31 -11.80 -6.96
C VAL A 278 -13.02 -11.19 -5.60
N PHE A 279 -11.76 -11.16 -5.18
CA PHE A 279 -11.35 -10.55 -3.91
C PHE A 279 -11.67 -9.05 -3.86
N ALA A 280 -11.31 -8.29 -4.91
CA ALA A 280 -11.55 -6.85 -4.94
C ALA A 280 -13.06 -6.50 -4.94
N LEU A 281 -13.89 -7.28 -5.64
CA LEU A 281 -15.34 -7.12 -5.63
C LEU A 281 -15.94 -7.52 -4.28
N ALA A 282 -15.51 -8.64 -3.69
CA ALA A 282 -15.96 -9.06 -2.37
C ALA A 282 -15.64 -8.03 -1.29
N ALA A 283 -14.42 -7.46 -1.32
CA ALA A 283 -14.01 -6.37 -0.44
C ALA A 283 -14.90 -5.13 -0.61
N TRP A 284 -15.19 -4.74 -1.86
CA TRP A 284 -16.04 -3.58 -2.12
C TRP A 284 -17.49 -3.80 -1.65
N VAL A 285 -18.07 -4.97 -1.95
CA VAL A 285 -19.40 -5.36 -1.46
C VAL A 285 -19.43 -5.35 0.06
N ALA A 286 -18.39 -5.88 0.73
CA ALA A 286 -18.28 -5.83 2.17
C ALA A 286 -18.29 -4.39 2.71
N SER A 287 -17.63 -3.43 2.04
CA SER A 287 -17.67 -2.01 2.40
C SER A 287 -19.05 -1.38 2.27
N LEU A 288 -19.78 -1.72 1.20
CA LEU A 288 -21.15 -1.25 1.02
C LEU A 288 -22.08 -1.84 2.09
N LEU A 289 -21.98 -3.15 2.33
CA LEU A 289 -22.78 -3.84 3.36
C LEU A 289 -22.46 -3.31 4.76
N PHE A 290 -21.20 -2.99 5.05
CA PHE A 290 -20.80 -2.40 6.31
C PHE A 290 -21.52 -1.07 6.58
N LEU A 291 -21.63 -0.20 5.57
CA LEU A 291 -22.33 1.06 5.73
C LEU A 291 -23.85 0.89 5.80
N VAL A 292 -24.42 0.03 4.96
CA VAL A 292 -25.89 -0.08 4.80
C VAL A 292 -26.54 -0.90 5.92
N THR A 293 -25.91 -1.98 6.36
CA THR A 293 -26.52 -2.95 7.29
C THR A 293 -27.02 -2.32 8.61
N PRO A 294 -26.27 -1.41 9.27
CA PRO A 294 -26.75 -0.78 10.50
C PRO A 294 -28.07 0.00 10.31
N HIS A 295 -28.24 0.67 9.16
CA HIS A 295 -29.45 1.45 8.86
C HIS A 295 -30.67 0.58 8.55
N LEU A 296 -30.47 -0.68 8.18
CA LEU A 296 -31.56 -1.64 7.97
C LEU A 296 -32.00 -2.33 9.26
N ARG A 297 -31.20 -2.26 10.33
CA ARG A 297 -31.36 -3.10 11.52
C ARG A 297 -31.55 -2.35 12.82
N PHE A 298 -31.08 -1.11 12.90
CA PHE A 298 -31.09 -0.33 14.13
C PHE A 298 -31.72 1.04 13.92
N ASP A 299 -32.08 1.69 15.02
CA ASP A 299 -32.49 3.09 15.05
C ASP A 299 -31.38 4.02 14.54
N LEU A 300 -31.77 5.18 14.04
CA LEU A 300 -30.86 6.11 13.36
C LEU A 300 -29.59 6.45 14.17
N PRO A 301 -29.64 6.76 15.49
CA PRO A 301 -28.43 7.07 16.25
C PRO A 301 -27.44 5.91 16.31
N ARG A 302 -27.92 4.69 16.55
CA ARG A 302 -27.07 3.49 16.62
C ARG A 302 -26.55 3.11 15.24
N ALA A 303 -27.39 3.24 14.21
CA ALA A 303 -27.00 3.00 12.84
C ALA A 303 -25.84 3.91 12.42
N LEU A 304 -25.97 5.23 12.68
CA LEU A 304 -24.93 6.21 12.41
C LEU A 304 -23.65 5.93 13.21
N ALA A 305 -23.78 5.56 14.49
CA ALA A 305 -22.62 5.21 15.30
C ALA A 305 -21.87 4.01 14.73
N LEU A 306 -22.57 2.94 14.35
CA LEU A 306 -21.94 1.70 13.87
C LEU A 306 -21.44 1.77 12.42
N SER A 307 -21.92 2.72 11.62
CA SER A 307 -21.44 2.95 10.26
C SER A 307 -20.29 3.97 10.19
N LEU A 308 -20.32 5.04 10.99
CA LEU A 308 -19.37 6.15 10.88
C LEU A 308 -18.22 6.09 11.89
N LEU A 309 -18.50 5.67 13.13
CA LEU A 309 -17.48 5.69 14.20
C LEU A 309 -16.29 4.77 13.88
N PRO A 310 -16.47 3.54 13.33
CA PRO A 310 -15.34 2.70 12.95
C PRO A 310 -14.43 3.35 11.92
N TYR A 311 -14.98 3.98 10.87
CA TYR A 311 -14.16 4.72 9.90
C TYR A 311 -13.41 5.87 10.56
N ALA A 312 -14.10 6.70 11.36
CA ALA A 312 -13.46 7.82 12.05
C ALA A 312 -12.30 7.38 12.96
N LEU A 313 -12.50 6.32 13.75
CA LEU A 313 -11.48 5.81 14.66
C LEU A 313 -10.34 5.12 13.93
N THR A 314 -10.62 4.31 12.92
CA THR A 314 -9.56 3.68 12.11
C THR A 314 -8.68 4.74 11.44
N SER A 315 -9.28 5.79 10.88
CA SER A 315 -8.55 6.90 10.27
C SER A 315 -7.72 7.69 11.29
N LEU A 316 -8.24 7.89 12.50
CA LEU A 316 -7.50 8.54 13.58
C LEU A 316 -6.31 7.70 14.04
N VAL A 317 -6.49 6.39 14.25
CA VAL A 317 -5.40 5.46 14.60
C VAL A 317 -4.34 5.47 13.50
N PHE A 318 -4.75 5.38 12.24
CA PHE A 318 -3.83 5.42 11.11
C PHE A 318 -3.06 6.75 11.05
N MET A 319 -3.73 7.89 11.23
CA MET A 319 -3.09 9.20 11.30
C MET A 319 -2.07 9.27 12.44
N LEU A 320 -2.44 8.85 13.64
CA LEU A 320 -1.57 8.95 14.81
C LEU A 320 -0.29 8.13 14.62
N VAL A 321 -0.41 6.90 14.13
CA VAL A 321 0.75 6.03 13.93
C VAL A 321 1.61 6.51 12.76
N THR A 322 1.01 6.87 11.63
CA THR A 322 1.79 7.32 10.47
C THR A 322 2.43 8.69 10.71
N GLN A 323 1.72 9.66 11.29
CA GLN A 323 2.27 11.01 11.56
C GLN A 323 3.39 11.01 12.60
N ILE A 324 3.36 10.10 13.59
CA ILE A 324 4.49 9.96 14.54
C ILE A 324 5.75 9.50 13.80
N SER A 325 5.63 8.56 12.85
CA SER A 325 6.75 8.13 12.00
C SER A 325 7.26 9.22 11.04
N HIS A 326 6.47 10.27 10.81
CA HIS A 326 6.85 11.42 9.95
C HIS A 326 7.48 12.60 10.71
N ARG A 327 7.56 12.55 12.05
CA ARG A 327 8.25 13.59 12.83
C ARG A 327 9.77 13.44 12.71
N ARG A 328 10.37 14.23 11.83
CA ARG A 328 11.83 14.42 11.84
C ARG A 328 12.26 15.19 13.10
N PRO A 329 13.29 14.76 13.83
CA PRO A 329 13.92 15.60 14.86
C PRO A 329 14.36 16.92 14.23
N ALA A 330 14.17 18.03 14.93
CA ALA A 330 14.56 19.37 14.46
C ALA A 330 16.05 19.45 14.04
N SER A 331 16.90 18.55 14.54
CA SER A 331 18.32 18.41 14.18
C SER A 331 18.57 17.95 12.73
N THR A 332 17.57 17.42 12.03
CA THR A 332 17.70 16.90 10.65
C THR A 332 17.07 17.80 9.60
N MET A 333 16.42 18.90 10.01
CA MET A 333 16.04 19.96 9.06
C MET A 333 17.32 20.69 8.66
N ARG A 334 17.73 20.55 7.39
CA ARG A 334 18.77 21.42 6.82
C ARG A 334 18.34 22.86 7.08
N ARG A 335 19.09 23.60 7.89
CA ARG A 335 18.95 25.05 7.97
C ARG A 335 19.19 25.58 6.56
N ASN A 336 18.25 26.36 6.02
CA ASN A 336 18.45 27.06 4.77
C ASN A 336 19.70 27.94 4.94
N PRO A 337 20.78 27.75 4.16
CA PRO A 337 21.96 28.58 4.25
C PRO A 337 21.74 29.85 3.44
N THR A 338 20.71 30.64 3.77
CA THR A 338 20.49 31.96 3.17
C THR A 338 19.76 32.82 4.18
N PHE A 339 20.54 33.48 5.03
CA PHE A 339 20.43 34.90 5.39
C PHE A 339 21.67 35.19 6.24
N GLY A 340 22.83 35.23 5.55
CA GLY A 340 23.96 35.99 6.06
C GLY A 340 23.58 37.45 5.94
N ALA A 341 23.45 38.12 7.08
CA ALA A 341 23.40 39.57 7.13
C ALA A 341 24.72 40.11 6.57
N SER A 342 24.62 40.86 5.49
CA SER A 342 25.53 41.96 5.16
C SER A 342 24.84 43.26 5.56
#